data_AF-A6G6R9-F1
#
_entry.id   AF-A6G6R9-F1
#
_cell.length_a   1.000
_cell.length_b   1.000
_cell.length_c   1.000
_cell.angle_alpha   90.00
_cell.angle_beta   90.00
_cell.angle_gamma   90.00
#
_symmetry.space_group_name_H-M   'P 1'
#
loop_
_entity.id
_entity.type
_entity.pdbx_description
1 polymer ?
#
loop_
_entity_poly.entity_id
_entity_poly.type
_entity_poly.pdbx_seq_one_letter_code
_entity_poly.pdbx_strand_id
1 'polypeptide(L)'
;MFRFPTELVGEHLVSEAAVFFTEALAKLNARQFIREAPEDSPCCARCAGCELDTDSALQDAKRLLETRVGHPVSIVAYSMGRELSQGVACRPVLVEGDRLAYQREDGSIVDPVSKFEAPEESCCCGRHDDAEEHG
;
A
#
# COMPACT_ATOMS: atom_id res chain seq x y z
N MET A 1 -7.02 -1.90 32.19
CA MET A 1 -6.33 -2.65 31.14
C MET A 1 -7.12 -2.46 29.86
N PHE A 2 -6.66 -1.58 28.96
CA PHE A 2 -7.33 -1.37 27.67
C PHE A 2 -7.04 -2.59 26.79
N ARG A 3 -8.06 -3.40 26.51
CA ARG A 3 -8.00 -4.47 25.50
C ARG A 3 -8.25 -3.81 24.15
N PHE A 4 -7.24 -3.80 23.28
CA PHE A 4 -7.46 -3.52 21.87
C PHE A 4 -8.18 -4.74 21.28
N PRO A 5 -9.39 -4.61 20.72
CA PRO A 5 -10.07 -5.72 20.09
C PRO A 5 -9.43 -5.92 18.72
N THR A 6 -8.31 -6.64 18.67
CA THR A 6 -7.98 -7.49 17.52
C THR A 6 -8.84 -8.75 17.60
N GLU A 7 -10.15 -8.61 17.78
CA GLU A 7 -11.06 -9.73 17.63
C GLU A 7 -11.24 -9.93 16.13
N LEU A 8 -10.34 -10.75 15.58
CA LEU A 8 -10.56 -11.47 14.34
C LEU A 8 -11.88 -12.24 14.51
N VAL A 9 -12.97 -11.70 13.94
CA VAL A 9 -14.25 -12.41 13.88
C VAL A 9 -14.15 -13.35 12.68
N GLY A 10 -13.69 -14.58 12.93
CA GLY A 10 -13.27 -15.51 11.86
C GLY A 10 -11.86 -15.20 11.34
N GLU A 11 -11.28 -16.06 10.51
CA GLU A 11 -9.94 -15.89 9.91
C GLU A 11 -9.89 -14.73 8.88
N HIS A 12 -10.80 -13.76 8.96
CA HIS A 12 -10.97 -12.67 8.00
C HIS A 12 -10.94 -11.32 8.70
N LEU A 13 -10.31 -10.34 8.04
CA LEU A 13 -10.30 -8.97 8.47
C LEU A 13 -11.60 -8.28 8.06
N VAL A 14 -12.39 -7.80 9.02
CA VAL A 14 -13.60 -7.02 8.71
C VAL A 14 -13.25 -5.65 8.11
N SER A 15 -14.09 -5.16 7.19
CA SER A 15 -13.84 -3.97 6.38
C SER A 15 -13.55 -2.73 7.22
N GLU A 16 -14.24 -2.54 8.34
CA GLU A 16 -13.99 -1.42 9.26
C GLU A 16 -12.62 -1.52 9.94
N ALA A 17 -12.21 -2.73 10.32
CA ALA A 17 -10.88 -2.95 10.90
C ALA A 17 -9.77 -2.68 9.88
N ALA A 18 -10.00 -3.00 8.61
CA ALA A 18 -9.07 -2.71 7.52
C ALA A 18 -8.76 -1.22 7.42
N VAL A 19 -9.75 -0.33 7.60
CA VAL A 19 -9.55 1.13 7.62
C VAL A 19 -8.55 1.54 8.72
N PHE A 20 -8.73 1.06 9.94
CA PHE A 20 -7.86 1.39 11.07
C PHE A 20 -6.44 0.87 10.91
N PHE A 21 -6.28 -0.40 10.49
CA PHE A 21 -4.95 -0.97 10.26
C PHE A 21 -4.22 -0.28 9.11
N THR A 22 -4.95 0.10 8.06
CA THR A 22 -4.39 0.85 6.94
C THR A 22 -3.87 2.20 7.39
N GLU A 23 -4.66 2.95 8.17
CA GLU A 23 -4.24 4.26 8.67
C GLU A 23 -2.99 4.15 9.55
N ALA A 24 -2.97 3.16 10.45
CA ALA A 24 -1.85 2.93 11.35
C ALA A 24 -0.58 2.54 10.58
N LEU A 25 -0.67 1.57 9.67
CA LEU A 25 0.46 1.13 8.84
C LEU A 25 0.94 2.24 7.91
N ALA A 26 0.03 3.01 7.30
CA ALA A 26 0.41 4.13 6.44
C ALA A 26 1.24 5.18 7.18
N LYS A 27 0.86 5.52 8.43
CA LYS A 27 1.62 6.44 9.28
C LYS A 27 2.99 5.87 9.70
N LEU A 28 3.07 4.56 9.93
CA LEU A 28 4.35 3.89 10.20
C LEU A 28 5.26 3.95 8.96
N ASN A 29 4.73 3.58 7.80
CA ASN A 29 5.42 3.63 6.51
C ASN A 29 5.89 5.05 6.18
N ALA A 30 5.04 6.07 6.38
CA ALA A 30 5.42 7.46 6.14
C ALA A 30 6.64 7.89 6.96
N ARG A 31 6.68 7.52 8.25
CA ARG A 31 7.84 7.79 9.12
C ARG A 31 9.10 7.05 8.68
N GLN A 32 8.93 5.84 8.14
CA GLN A 32 10.03 5.06 7.58
C GLN A 32 10.56 5.74 6.30
N PHE A 33 9.69 6.07 5.34
CA PHE A 33 10.08 6.71 4.09
C PHE A 33 10.73 8.08 4.25
N ILE A 34 10.38 8.85 5.29
CA ILE A 34 11.06 10.13 5.60
C ILE A 34 12.53 9.91 5.99
N ARG A 35 12.88 8.73 6.52
CA ARG A 35 14.21 8.41 7.03
C ARG A 35 15.09 7.66 6.03
N GLU A 36 14.49 7.06 5.00
CA GLU A 36 15.16 6.23 4.00
C GLU A 36 15.54 7.05 2.76
N ALA A 37 16.53 6.59 2.00
CA ALA A 37 16.86 7.23 0.75
C ALA A 37 15.76 6.90 -0.29
N PRO A 38 15.41 7.81 -1.22
CA PRO A 38 14.35 7.56 -2.21
C PRO A 38 14.54 6.27 -3.02
N GLU A 39 15.79 5.90 -3.29
CA GLU A 39 16.20 4.68 -3.99
C GLU A 39 15.89 3.38 -3.24
N ASP A 40 15.78 3.42 -1.91
CA ASP A 40 15.50 2.24 -1.07
C ASP A 40 14.03 1.81 -1.14
N SER A 41 13.16 2.69 -1.66
CA SER A 41 11.71 2.51 -1.65
C SER A 41 11.12 2.73 -3.04
N PRO A 42 10.73 1.63 -3.73
CA PRO A 42 10.07 1.70 -5.02
C PRO A 42 8.84 2.62 -5.04
N CYS A 43 8.46 3.14 -6.20
CA CYS A 43 7.34 4.07 -6.29
C CYS A 43 5.99 3.44 -5.89
N CYS A 44 5.84 2.12 -6.00
CA CYS A 44 4.69 1.36 -5.49
C CYS A 44 5.03 -0.12 -5.31
N ALA A 45 4.19 -0.85 -4.56
CA ALA A 45 4.35 -2.28 -4.33
C ALA A 45 4.42 -3.11 -5.63
N ARG A 46 3.63 -2.75 -6.65
CA ARG A 46 3.68 -3.45 -7.95
C ARG A 46 5.05 -3.32 -8.62
N CYS A 47 5.61 -2.12 -8.62
CA CYS A 47 6.95 -1.86 -9.19
C CYS A 47 8.10 -2.39 -8.31
N ALA A 48 7.82 -2.75 -7.05
CA ALA A 48 8.72 -3.57 -6.23
C ALA A 48 8.67 -5.07 -6.58
N GLY A 49 7.85 -5.47 -7.56
CA GLY A 49 7.62 -6.87 -7.91
C GLY A 49 6.77 -7.63 -6.89
N CYS A 50 5.94 -6.92 -6.11
CA CYS A 50 5.05 -7.60 -5.18
C CYS A 50 3.91 -8.33 -5.91
N GLU A 51 3.48 -9.44 -5.34
CA GLU A 51 2.24 -10.15 -5.67
C GLU A 51 1.13 -9.77 -4.67
N LEU A 52 -0.13 -9.85 -5.12
CA LEU A 52 -1.30 -9.63 -4.29
C LEU A 52 -1.73 -10.97 -3.67
N ASP A 53 -1.82 -11.02 -2.35
CA ASP A 53 -2.27 -12.21 -1.62
C ASP A 53 -3.13 -11.79 -0.43
N THR A 54 -4.43 -12.13 -0.50
CA THR A 54 -5.42 -11.81 0.54
C THR A 54 -5.24 -12.62 1.83
N ASP A 55 -4.49 -13.72 1.79
CA ASP A 55 -4.22 -14.57 2.95
C ASP A 55 -2.88 -14.21 3.62
N SER A 56 -2.10 -13.31 3.00
CA SER A 56 -0.84 -12.86 3.57
C SER A 56 -1.04 -12.00 4.83
N ALA A 57 -0.09 -12.10 5.76
CA ALA A 57 -0.10 -11.28 6.97
C ALA A 57 -0.01 -9.78 6.63
N LEU A 58 -0.59 -8.94 7.49
CA LEU A 58 -0.41 -7.49 7.42
C LEU A 58 1.06 -7.14 7.67
N GLN A 59 1.65 -6.45 6.70
CA GLN A 59 3.06 -6.07 6.66
C GLN A 59 3.21 -4.55 6.54
N ASP A 60 4.26 -4.02 7.17
CA ASP A 60 4.77 -2.68 6.89
C ASP A 60 5.53 -2.65 5.55
N ALA A 61 5.94 -1.45 5.12
CA ALA A 61 6.62 -1.27 3.84
C ALA A 61 7.91 -2.07 3.75
N LYS A 62 8.73 -2.11 4.80
CA LYS A 62 9.97 -2.88 4.79
C LYS A 62 9.71 -4.35 4.53
N ARG A 63 8.82 -4.95 5.32
CA ARG A 63 8.54 -6.39 5.24
C ARG A 63 7.82 -6.74 3.93
N LEU A 64 6.95 -5.87 3.44
CA LEU A 64 6.32 -6.01 2.13
C LEU A 64 7.37 -6.08 1.00
N LEU A 65 8.39 -5.23 1.03
CA LEU A 65 9.48 -5.23 0.04
C LEU A 65 10.40 -6.45 0.18
N GLU A 66 10.60 -6.96 1.39
CA GLU A 66 11.39 -8.17 1.66
C GLU A 66 10.68 -9.44 1.18
N THR A 67 9.37 -9.57 1.45
CA THR A 67 8.58 -10.78 1.11
C THR A 67 8.09 -10.76 -0.34
N ARG A 68 7.92 -9.58 -0.92
CA ARG A 68 7.27 -9.36 -2.23
C ARG A 68 5.88 -9.97 -2.32
N VAL A 69 5.18 -10.09 -1.21
CA VAL A 69 3.78 -10.57 -1.15
C VAL A 69 3.01 -9.66 -0.21
N GLY A 70 1.93 -9.08 -0.72
CA GLY A 70 1.20 -8.03 -0.02
C GLY A 70 -0.30 -8.29 0.10
N HIS A 71 -0.78 -8.17 1.32
CA HIS A 71 -2.21 -8.04 1.60
C HIS A 71 -2.73 -6.71 1.03
N PRO A 72 -3.99 -6.62 0.56
CA PRO A 72 -4.59 -5.37 0.09
C PRO A 72 -4.36 -4.18 1.03
N VAL A 73 -4.58 -4.36 2.34
CA VAL A 73 -4.28 -3.36 3.39
C VAL A 73 -2.84 -2.87 3.36
N SER A 74 -1.87 -3.78 3.24
CA SER A 74 -0.45 -3.42 3.19
C SER A 74 -0.10 -2.66 1.91
N ILE A 75 -0.69 -3.03 0.78
CA ILE A 75 -0.50 -2.35 -0.50
C ILE A 75 -1.07 -0.93 -0.44
N VAL A 76 -2.28 -0.77 0.09
CA VAL A 76 -2.90 0.56 0.28
C VAL A 76 -2.08 1.39 1.27
N ALA A 77 -1.69 0.80 2.40
CA ALA A 77 -0.87 1.46 3.42
C ALA A 77 0.51 1.87 2.92
N TYR A 78 1.13 1.07 2.04
CA TYR A 78 2.38 1.44 1.37
C TYR A 78 2.19 2.70 0.54
N SER A 79 1.20 2.70 -0.36
CA SER A 79 0.96 3.83 -1.25
C SER A 79 0.54 5.08 -0.48
N MET A 80 -0.36 4.96 0.50
CA MET A 80 -0.78 6.07 1.34
C MET A 80 0.40 6.60 2.18
N GLY A 81 1.27 5.71 2.67
CA GLY A 81 2.48 6.10 3.40
C GLY A 81 3.43 6.96 2.56
N ARG A 82 3.55 6.70 1.26
CA ARG A 82 4.36 7.50 0.32
C ARG A 82 3.80 8.91 0.13
N GLU A 83 2.48 9.04 0.02
CA GLU A 83 1.81 10.35 -0.08
C GLU A 83 2.00 11.15 1.22
N LEU A 84 1.78 10.49 2.36
CA LEU A 84 1.95 11.11 3.68
C LEU A 84 3.41 11.55 3.94
N SER A 85 4.41 10.79 3.50
CA SER A 85 5.82 11.19 3.64
C SER A 85 6.18 12.41 2.80
N GLN A 86 5.42 12.68 1.74
CA GLN A 86 5.55 13.86 0.87
C GLN A 86 4.68 15.04 1.35
N GLY A 87 3.97 14.89 2.47
CA GLY A 87 3.11 15.92 3.05
C GLY A 87 1.71 16.00 2.43
N VAL A 88 1.30 15.01 1.63
CA VAL A 88 -0.05 14.95 1.07
C VAL A 88 -1.02 14.35 2.09
N ALA A 89 -1.99 15.15 2.54
CA ALA A 89 -3.01 14.70 3.48
C ALA A 89 -3.95 13.68 2.81
N CYS A 90 -4.06 12.50 3.42
CA CYS A 90 -4.85 11.38 2.92
C CYS A 90 -5.58 10.67 4.06
N ARG A 91 -6.68 9.98 3.75
CA ARG A 91 -7.39 9.08 4.68
C ARG A 91 -7.82 7.78 3.98
N PRO A 92 -7.78 6.62 4.66
CA PRO A 92 -8.35 5.39 4.11
C PRO A 92 -9.87 5.52 3.95
N VAL A 93 -10.39 4.90 2.90
CA VAL A 93 -11.83 4.84 2.59
C VAL A 93 -12.19 3.45 2.06
N LEU A 94 -13.46 3.07 2.23
CA LEU A 94 -14.04 1.92 1.54
C LEU A 94 -14.76 2.43 0.29
N VAL A 95 -14.48 1.81 -0.85
CA VAL A 95 -15.18 2.05 -2.12
C VAL A 95 -16.12 0.88 -2.44
N GLU A 96 -16.78 0.91 -3.59
CA GLU A 96 -17.76 -0.09 -4.00
C GLU A 96 -17.28 -1.53 -3.74
N GLY A 97 -18.13 -2.33 -3.07
CA GLY A 97 -17.81 -3.70 -2.69
C GLY A 97 -16.86 -3.84 -1.49
N ASP A 98 -16.82 -2.84 -0.60
CA ASP A 98 -15.94 -2.79 0.60
C ASP A 98 -14.45 -2.88 0.28
N ARG A 99 -14.05 -2.58 -0.96
CA ARG A 99 -12.65 -2.53 -1.34
C ARG A 99 -11.97 -1.33 -0.70
N LEU A 100 -10.79 -1.56 -0.15
CA LEU A 100 -10.03 -0.54 0.53
C LEU A 100 -9.24 0.33 -0.47
N ALA A 101 -9.33 1.65 -0.30
CA ALA A 101 -8.58 2.67 -1.03
C ALA A 101 -8.20 3.82 -0.08
N TYR A 102 -7.63 4.91 -0.61
CA TYR A 102 -7.50 6.15 0.16
C TYR A 102 -7.95 7.36 -0.65
N GLN A 103 -8.44 8.37 0.06
CA GLN A 103 -8.86 9.65 -0.48
C GLN A 103 -7.87 10.73 -0.06
N ARG A 104 -7.41 11.54 -1.02
CA ARG A 104 -6.61 12.75 -0.77
C ARG A 104 -7.51 13.91 -0.35
N GLU A 105 -6.92 14.95 0.22
CA GLU A 105 -7.65 16.16 0.66
C GLU A 105 -8.45 16.84 -0.47
N ASP A 106 -7.98 16.76 -1.72
CA ASP A 106 -8.69 17.28 -2.91
C ASP A 106 -9.93 16.46 -3.30
N GLY A 107 -10.23 15.38 -2.57
CA GLY A 107 -11.37 14.49 -2.81
C GLY A 107 -11.08 13.36 -3.79
N SER A 108 -9.92 13.36 -4.47
CA SER A 108 -9.53 12.28 -5.38
C SER A 108 -9.33 10.96 -4.63
N ILE A 109 -9.77 9.87 -5.24
CA ILE A 109 -9.63 8.51 -4.71
C ILE A 109 -8.50 7.82 -5.46
N VAL A 110 -7.57 7.25 -4.71
CA VAL A 110 -6.50 6.41 -5.24
C VAL A 110 -6.73 4.98 -4.76
N ASP A 111 -6.76 4.08 -5.73
CA ASP A 111 -6.86 2.64 -5.50
C ASP A 111 -5.59 1.94 -5.99
N PRO A 112 -4.62 1.68 -5.09
CA PRO A 112 -3.37 1.01 -5.42
C PRO A 112 -3.54 -0.48 -5.78
N VAL A 113 -4.63 -1.12 -5.34
CA VAL A 113 -4.86 -2.56 -5.53
C VAL A 113 -5.30 -2.84 -6.97
N SER A 114 -6.02 -1.91 -7.61
CA SER A 114 -6.40 -2.02 -9.03
C SER A 114 -5.23 -2.31 -9.99
N LYS A 115 -4.00 -1.91 -9.63
CA LYS A 115 -2.77 -2.16 -10.42
C LYS A 115 -2.40 -3.64 -10.53
N PHE A 116 -3.02 -4.50 -9.73
CA PHE A 116 -2.79 -5.94 -9.71
C PHE A 116 -3.89 -6.70 -10.50
N GLU A 117 -4.98 -6.01 -10.88
CA GLU A 117 -6.11 -6.57 -11.61
C GLU A 117 -5.92 -6.45 -13.14
N ALA A 118 -5.13 -5.49 -13.62
CA ALA A 118 -4.86 -5.28 -15.04
C ALA A 118 -3.47 -5.79 -15.46
N PRO A 119 -3.35 -6.54 -16.58
CA PRO A 119 -2.06 -6.95 -17.12
C PRO A 119 -1.30 -5.75 -17.72
N GLU A 120 -0.12 -5.51 -17.16
CA GLU A 120 1.06 -4.83 -17.74
C GLU A 120 1.07 -3.30 -18.02
N GLU A 121 -0.05 -2.59 -18.16
CA GLU A 121 0.03 -1.19 -18.66
C GLU A 121 -0.01 -0.06 -17.60
N SER A 122 -0.20 -0.35 -16.31
CA SER A 122 -0.60 0.69 -15.33
C SER A 122 0.38 0.98 -14.18
N CYS A 123 1.70 0.80 -14.34
CA CYS A 123 2.63 1.37 -13.34
C CYS A 123 2.86 2.86 -13.64
N CYS A 124 2.75 3.71 -12.62
CA CYS A 124 2.89 5.18 -12.72
C CYS A 124 4.30 5.62 -13.18
N CYS A 125 5.29 4.75 -13.11
CA CYS A 125 6.55 4.92 -13.81
C CYS A 125 6.41 4.19 -15.14
N GLY A 126 6.15 4.95 -16.21
CA GLY A 126 6.29 4.42 -17.55
C GLY A 126 7.61 3.66 -17.64
N ARG A 127 7.54 2.42 -18.15
CA ARG A 127 8.63 1.62 -18.71
C ARG A 127 10.00 2.26 -18.46
N HIS A 128 10.71 1.79 -17.44
CA HIS A 128 12.17 1.90 -17.47
C HIS A 128 12.58 1.05 -18.67
N ASP A 129 12.66 1.68 -19.86
CA ASP A 129 13.39 1.09 -20.96
C ASP A 129 14.81 0.89 -20.44
N ASP A 130 15.16 -0.38 -20.27
CA ASP A 130 16.52 -0.83 -20.17
C ASP A 130 17.30 -0.24 -21.35
N ALA A 131 18.01 0.86 -21.11
CA ALA A 131 19.09 1.28 -21.98
C ALA A 131 20.30 0.38 -21.72
N GLU A 132 20.13 -0.93 -21.96
CA GLU A 132 21.21 -1.75 -22.49
C GLU A 132 21.28 -1.49 -24.00
N GLU A 133 22.04 -0.47 -24.41
CA GLU A 133 22.66 -0.49 -25.72
C GLU A 133 24.16 -0.59 -25.53
N HIS A 134 24.61 -1.84 -25.58
CA HIS A 134 25.91 -2.19 -26.12
C HIS A 134 26.08 -1.56 -27.51
N GLY A 135 27.10 -0.73 -27.67
CA GLY A 135 27.56 -0.18 -28.95
C GLY A 135 28.89 0.55 -28.79
#